data_AF-A0A956K6Z1-F1
#
_entry.id   AF-A0A956K6Z1-F1
#
_cell.length_a   1.000
_cell.length_b   1.000
_cell.length_c   1.000
_cell.angle_alpha   90.00
_cell.angle_beta   90.00
_cell.angle_gamma   90.00
#
_symmetry.space_group_name_H-M   'P 1'
#
loop_
_entity.id
_entity.type
_entity.pdbx_description
1 polymer ?
#
loop_
_entity_poly.entity_id
_entity_poly.type
_entity_poly.pdbx_seq_one_letter_code
_entity_poly.pdbx_strand_id
1 'polypeptide(L)'
;MSQRSSRPLERLAIVGVCTVALALAWFGEGARASRVKASRDSASERAAALPLPRGQDEGFVGSQRCRACHVDAYASWYASWHRTMTQAVDPTTVIAAFDGRRLAHADGEHAVERRGDEFWVLMPEAEALLARAEGSRADPLPMRWQRVVMSTGAHNMQMYWVATAPGRRLVAFPFAWVVEAQRWVANEDTLLRPHEPNVVYGWNQVCLKCHAVAGAPAFSDAPGLAEDRVETEVAELGIACEACHGPGAAHVAAQASPLRRYVHHLRGSVDDGIVHPGRLDGHRSAEICGQCHAASLFPDHQQWLGRGSDYRAGAALADSTRVVRHPLRADQPWIEAVLDEDPDYLAGRFWGDGMIRISGRDYNGLIESPCYADEDFSCLSCHEMHGDQPEDQLRALARDD
;
A
#
# COMPACT_ATOMS: atom_id res chain seq x y z
N MET A 1 27.44 -69.73 43.20
CA MET A 1 26.36 -68.79 42.83
C MET A 1 26.69 -67.42 43.38
N SER A 2 27.14 -66.49 42.53
CA SER A 2 27.43 -65.10 42.92
C SER A 2 26.85 -64.17 41.86
N GLN A 3 25.69 -63.60 42.15
CA GLN A 3 25.12 -62.47 41.40
C GLN A 3 25.30 -61.23 42.28
N ARG A 4 26.27 -60.37 41.94
CA ARG A 4 26.40 -59.02 42.51
C ARG A 4 25.91 -58.01 41.47
N SER A 5 24.65 -57.60 41.65
CA SER A 5 24.19 -56.19 41.68
C SER A 5 25.03 -55.14 40.93
N SER A 6 24.66 -54.84 39.67
CA SER A 6 25.11 -53.66 38.90
C SER A 6 24.04 -52.56 38.75
N ARG A 7 22.91 -52.64 39.46
CA ARG A 7 21.71 -51.82 39.22
C ARG A 7 21.69 -50.33 39.68
N PRO A 8 22.58 -49.79 40.56
CA PRO A 8 22.43 -48.41 41.03
C PRO A 8 22.98 -47.36 40.03
N LEU A 9 24.02 -47.68 39.27
CA LEU A 9 24.66 -46.74 38.32
C LEU A 9 23.78 -46.48 37.09
N GLU A 10 23.09 -47.49 36.56
CA GLU A 10 22.15 -47.34 35.44
C GLU A 10 20.94 -46.47 35.82
N ARG A 11 20.41 -46.60 37.05
CA ARG A 11 19.29 -45.78 37.52
C ARG A 11 19.67 -44.31 37.69
N LEU A 12 20.88 -44.03 38.20
CA LEU A 12 21.41 -42.66 38.32
C LEU A 12 21.65 -42.02 36.94
N ALA A 13 22.13 -42.79 35.97
CA ALA A 13 22.33 -42.31 34.59
C ALA A 13 20.99 -41.95 33.91
N ILE A 14 19.95 -42.79 34.06
CA ILE A 14 18.62 -42.52 33.51
C ILE A 14 18.00 -41.27 34.14
N VAL A 15 18.07 -41.13 35.47
CA VAL A 15 17.57 -39.92 36.16
C VAL A 15 18.32 -38.68 35.70
N GLY A 16 19.65 -38.74 35.54
CA GLY A 16 20.46 -37.63 35.02
C GLY A 16 20.11 -37.23 33.58
N VAL A 17 19.83 -38.19 32.70
CA VAL A 17 19.39 -37.91 31.33
C VAL A 17 17.99 -37.29 31.32
N CYS A 18 17.06 -37.80 32.14
CA CYS A 18 15.71 -37.24 32.25
C CYS A 18 15.70 -35.82 32.82
N THR A 19 16.53 -35.51 33.81
CA THR A 19 16.62 -34.15 34.38
C THR A 19 17.24 -33.16 33.39
N VAL A 20 18.27 -33.57 32.64
CA VAL A 20 18.84 -32.74 31.57
C VAL A 20 17.82 -32.53 30.44
N ALA A 21 17.09 -33.56 30.02
CA ALA A 21 16.05 -33.44 29.00
C ALA A 21 14.89 -32.53 29.46
N LEU A 22 14.44 -32.65 30.71
CA LEU A 22 13.42 -31.78 31.29
C LEU A 22 13.92 -30.33 31.41
N ALA A 23 15.17 -30.12 31.85
CA ALA A 23 15.76 -28.78 31.90
C ALA A 23 15.85 -28.16 30.50
N LEU A 24 16.32 -28.89 29.49
CA LEU A 24 16.38 -28.44 28.10
C LEU A 24 14.99 -28.12 27.54
N ALA A 25 13.99 -28.95 27.84
CA ALA A 25 12.59 -28.67 27.45
C ALA A 25 12.06 -27.39 28.11
N TRP A 26 12.33 -27.21 29.41
CA TRP A 26 11.88 -26.04 30.18
C TRP A 26 12.58 -24.74 29.72
N PHE A 27 13.89 -24.79 29.46
CA PHE A 27 14.63 -23.68 28.85
C PHE A 27 14.13 -23.38 27.42
N GLY A 28 13.81 -24.43 26.64
CA GLY A 28 13.23 -24.29 25.31
C GLY A 28 11.84 -23.63 25.33
N GLU A 29 10.99 -23.99 26.28
CA GLU A 29 9.68 -23.39 26.50
C GLU A 29 9.79 -21.93 26.95
N GLY A 30 10.71 -21.62 27.88
CA GLY A 30 11.00 -20.25 28.29
C GLY A 30 11.48 -19.37 27.14
N ALA A 31 12.42 -19.86 26.34
CA ALA A 31 12.93 -19.14 25.16
C ALA A 31 11.86 -18.97 24.08
N ARG A 32 10.93 -19.92 23.95
CA ARG A 32 9.77 -19.81 23.03
C ARG A 32 8.77 -18.77 23.53
N ALA A 33 8.42 -18.79 24.81
CA ALA A 33 7.50 -17.82 25.41
C ALA A 33 8.02 -16.39 25.30
N SER A 34 9.30 -16.16 25.58
CA SER A 34 9.93 -14.85 25.43
C SER A 34 9.92 -14.35 23.99
N ARG A 35 10.19 -15.23 23.00
CA ARG A 35 10.09 -14.88 21.57
C ARG A 35 8.66 -14.53 21.15
N VAL A 36 7.67 -15.29 21.58
CA VAL A 36 6.25 -15.01 21.29
C VAL A 36 5.83 -13.67 21.90
N LYS A 37 6.26 -13.37 23.13
CA LYS A 37 5.98 -12.08 23.77
C LYS A 37 6.61 -10.93 22.98
N ALA A 38 7.91 -11.02 22.67
CA ALA A 38 8.61 -9.99 21.90
C ALA A 38 7.96 -9.75 20.53
N SER A 39 7.58 -10.82 19.81
CA SER A 39 6.87 -10.72 18.53
C SER A 39 5.50 -10.03 18.66
N ARG A 40 4.76 -10.28 19.76
CA ARG A 40 3.47 -9.61 20.04
C ARG A 40 3.63 -8.14 20.39
N ASP A 41 4.59 -7.81 21.26
CA ASP A 41 4.89 -6.42 21.65
C ASP A 41 5.33 -5.64 20.41
N SER A 42 6.21 -6.24 19.60
CA SER A 42 6.66 -5.73 18.32
C SER A 42 5.51 -5.48 17.35
N ALA A 43 4.57 -6.42 17.22
CA ALA A 43 3.38 -6.25 16.38
C ALA A 43 2.47 -5.11 16.89
N SER A 44 2.33 -4.96 18.20
CA SER A 44 1.53 -3.90 18.82
C SER A 44 2.11 -2.51 18.56
N GLU A 45 3.42 -2.34 18.71
CA GLU A 45 4.10 -1.07 18.42
C GLU A 45 3.97 -0.68 16.95
N ARG A 46 4.17 -1.65 16.04
CA ARG A 46 3.96 -1.44 14.60
C ARG A 46 2.51 -1.04 14.32
N ALA A 47 1.54 -1.73 14.91
CA ALA A 47 0.12 -1.40 14.72
C ALA A 47 -0.22 0.01 15.22
N ALA A 48 0.40 0.47 16.31
CA ALA A 48 0.22 1.83 16.81
C ALA A 48 0.81 2.91 15.89
N ALA A 49 1.75 2.55 15.01
CA ALA A 49 2.40 3.43 14.04
C ALA A 49 1.73 3.44 12.65
N LEU A 50 0.81 2.50 12.38
CA LEU A 50 0.08 2.42 11.13
C LEU A 50 -1.08 3.43 11.08
N PRO A 51 -1.60 3.74 9.88
CA PRO A 51 -2.85 4.49 9.74
C PRO A 51 -3.99 3.85 10.53
N LEU A 52 -4.87 4.69 11.05
CA LEU A 52 -6.02 4.27 11.83
C LEU A 52 -7.07 3.58 10.92
N PRO A 53 -7.83 2.62 11.47
CA PRO A 53 -8.93 2.03 10.73
C PRO A 53 -10.06 3.04 10.55
N ARG A 54 -10.43 3.32 9.30
CA ARG A 54 -11.65 4.05 8.94
C ARG A 54 -12.85 3.14 9.19
N GLY A 55 -13.78 3.58 10.03
CA GLY A 55 -14.81 2.75 10.64
C GLY A 55 -15.88 2.17 9.69
N GLN A 56 -16.66 1.22 10.22
CA GLN A 56 -17.85 0.63 9.58
C GLN A 56 -18.96 1.66 9.28
N ASP A 57 -18.91 2.82 9.94
CA ASP A 57 -19.93 3.88 9.85
C ASP A 57 -19.99 4.50 8.44
N GLU A 58 -18.93 4.34 7.63
CA GLU A 58 -18.91 4.72 6.22
C GLU A 58 -19.24 3.56 5.26
N GLY A 59 -19.62 2.40 5.79
CA GLY A 59 -20.09 1.25 5.02
C GLY A 59 -18.98 0.33 4.48
N PHE A 60 -17.73 0.50 4.89
CA PHE A 60 -16.63 -0.40 4.53
C PHE A 60 -16.57 -1.60 5.47
N VAL A 61 -16.41 -2.80 4.91
CA VAL A 61 -16.43 -4.06 5.66
C VAL A 61 -15.15 -4.87 5.57
N GLY A 62 -14.24 -4.49 4.67
CA GLY A 62 -12.95 -5.12 4.44
C GLY A 62 -13.04 -6.43 3.65
N SER A 63 -11.96 -6.75 2.95
CA SER A 63 -11.88 -7.87 1.99
C SER A 63 -12.10 -9.25 2.64
N GLN A 64 -11.83 -9.39 3.94
CA GLN A 64 -12.10 -10.64 4.68
C GLN A 64 -13.59 -11.00 4.72
N ARG A 65 -14.50 -10.02 4.68
CA ARG A 65 -15.95 -10.28 4.63
C ARG A 65 -16.38 -10.82 3.26
N CYS A 66 -15.71 -10.36 2.20
CA CYS A 66 -15.96 -10.81 0.83
C CYS A 66 -15.58 -12.29 0.62
N ARG A 67 -14.48 -12.74 1.25
CA ARG A 67 -13.95 -14.12 1.12
C ARG A 67 -14.97 -15.22 1.40
N ALA A 68 -15.90 -15.00 2.33
CA ALA A 68 -16.86 -16.02 2.74
C ALA A 68 -17.84 -16.41 1.63
N CYS A 69 -18.14 -15.50 0.71
CA CYS A 69 -19.06 -15.72 -0.41
C CYS A 69 -18.33 -15.78 -1.77
N HIS A 70 -17.20 -15.10 -1.91
CA HIS A 70 -16.44 -14.96 -3.15
C HIS A 70 -15.05 -15.59 -3.04
N VAL A 71 -15.00 -16.92 -2.90
CA VAL A 71 -13.75 -17.66 -2.64
C VAL A 71 -12.74 -17.48 -3.79
N ASP A 72 -13.19 -17.66 -5.03
CA ASP A 72 -12.31 -17.66 -6.21
C ASP A 72 -11.79 -16.25 -6.52
N ALA A 73 -12.68 -15.25 -6.52
CA ALA A 73 -12.30 -13.85 -6.73
C ALA A 73 -11.38 -13.34 -5.62
N TYR A 74 -11.58 -13.78 -4.37
CA TYR A 74 -10.66 -13.48 -3.28
C TYR A 74 -9.30 -14.13 -3.51
N ALA A 75 -9.26 -15.40 -3.93
CA ALA A 75 -8.01 -16.10 -4.18
C ALA A 75 -7.18 -15.45 -5.30
N SER A 76 -7.81 -15.08 -6.42
CA SER A 76 -7.14 -14.39 -7.54
C SER A 76 -6.66 -12.99 -7.15
N TRP A 77 -7.50 -12.19 -6.48
CA TRP A 77 -7.08 -10.91 -5.91
C TRP A 77 -5.91 -11.06 -4.93
N TYR A 78 -5.93 -12.09 -4.08
CA TYR A 78 -4.88 -12.30 -3.09
C TYR A 78 -3.52 -12.61 -3.71
N ALA A 79 -3.51 -13.24 -4.88
CA ALA A 79 -2.30 -13.48 -5.66
C ALA A 79 -1.80 -12.23 -6.43
N SER A 80 -2.63 -11.20 -6.60
CA SER A 80 -2.29 -10.01 -7.39
C SER A 80 -1.39 -9.03 -6.64
N TRP A 81 -0.69 -8.18 -7.42
CA TRP A 81 0.15 -7.10 -6.89
C TRP A 81 -0.65 -5.96 -6.26
N HIS A 82 -1.91 -5.76 -6.65
CA HIS A 82 -2.81 -4.77 -6.08
C HIS A 82 -2.97 -4.96 -4.57
N ARG A 83 -3.18 -6.20 -4.11
CA ARG A 83 -3.30 -6.51 -2.68
C ARG A 83 -2.04 -6.11 -1.91
N THR A 84 -0.86 -6.36 -2.47
CA THR A 84 0.43 -6.17 -1.78
C THR A 84 0.96 -4.74 -1.85
N MET A 85 0.24 -3.83 -2.50
CA MET A 85 0.76 -2.49 -2.80
C MET A 85 1.14 -1.69 -1.55
N THR A 86 0.46 -1.85 -0.42
CA THR A 86 0.90 -1.30 0.87
C THR A 86 0.63 -2.31 1.98
N GLN A 87 1.65 -2.58 2.79
CA GLN A 87 1.59 -3.60 3.83
C GLN A 87 2.36 -3.16 5.06
N ALA A 88 1.84 -3.49 6.24
CA ALA A 88 2.63 -3.51 7.46
C ALA A 88 3.82 -4.46 7.28
N VAL A 89 5.02 -4.08 7.73
CA VAL A 89 6.22 -4.90 7.48
C VAL A 89 6.35 -6.05 8.48
N ASP A 90 6.54 -7.27 7.97
CA ASP A 90 6.98 -8.44 8.73
C ASP A 90 7.78 -9.38 7.81
N PRO A 91 8.35 -10.49 8.34
CA PRO A 91 9.18 -11.39 7.55
C PRO A 91 8.51 -12.00 6.31
N THR A 92 7.18 -11.91 6.18
CA THR A 92 6.43 -12.42 5.02
C THR A 92 6.12 -11.33 3.99
N THR A 93 6.28 -10.06 4.32
CA THR A 93 5.93 -8.92 3.44
C THR A 93 7.15 -8.14 2.95
N VAL A 94 8.27 -8.20 3.67
CA VAL A 94 9.52 -7.53 3.28
C VAL A 94 10.25 -8.37 2.25
N ILE A 95 10.46 -7.81 1.06
CA ILE A 95 11.16 -8.49 -0.03
C ILE A 95 12.64 -8.09 -0.14
N ALA A 96 13.07 -7.00 0.51
CA ALA A 96 14.44 -6.52 0.43
C ALA A 96 15.41 -7.25 1.36
N ALA A 97 16.69 -7.21 0.99
CA ALA A 97 17.78 -7.67 1.84
C ALA A 97 18.12 -6.63 2.94
N PHE A 98 17.65 -6.90 4.17
CA PHE A 98 18.06 -6.22 5.40
C PHE A 98 19.21 -6.97 6.09
N ASP A 99 20.37 -6.98 5.45
CA ASP A 99 21.52 -7.85 5.77
C ASP A 99 22.67 -7.16 6.51
N GLY A 100 22.45 -5.96 7.06
CA GLY A 100 23.46 -5.20 7.79
C GLY A 100 24.35 -4.33 6.92
N ARG A 101 24.13 -4.29 5.58
CA ARG A 101 24.95 -3.47 4.68
C ARG A 101 24.77 -1.98 4.92
N ARG A 102 25.82 -1.22 4.56
CA ARG A 102 25.84 0.25 4.54
C ARG A 102 25.55 0.76 3.14
N LEU A 103 24.88 1.90 3.05
CA LEU A 103 24.42 2.52 1.82
C LEU A 103 24.89 3.99 1.82
N ALA A 104 25.67 4.38 0.81
CA ALA A 104 26.12 5.76 0.68
C ALA A 104 25.01 6.62 0.06
N HIS A 105 24.72 7.77 0.68
CA HIS A 105 23.76 8.75 0.21
C HIS A 105 24.34 10.16 0.36
N ALA A 106 23.76 11.15 -0.35
CA ALA A 106 24.26 12.52 -0.35
C ALA A 106 24.22 13.20 1.04
N ASP A 107 23.31 12.79 1.91
CA ASP A 107 23.13 13.30 3.28
C ASP A 107 23.82 12.44 4.36
N GLY A 108 24.48 11.34 3.97
CA GLY A 108 25.27 10.52 4.88
C GLY A 108 25.21 9.02 4.63
N GLU A 109 25.91 8.28 5.49
CA GLU A 109 25.97 6.82 5.42
C GLU A 109 24.76 6.17 6.12
N HIS A 110 23.92 5.54 5.32
CA HIS A 110 22.74 4.79 5.75
C HIS A 110 23.08 3.31 5.98
N ALA A 111 22.18 2.57 6.61
CA ALA A 111 22.32 1.13 6.78
C ALA A 111 20.96 0.46 6.96
N VAL A 112 20.88 -0.84 6.68
CA VAL A 112 19.66 -1.64 6.82
C VAL A 112 19.96 -2.89 7.64
N GLU A 113 19.10 -3.25 8.59
CA GLU A 113 19.33 -4.41 9.47
C GLU A 113 18.02 -5.09 9.84
N ARG A 114 18.01 -6.42 9.81
CA ARG A 114 16.93 -7.22 10.37
C ARG A 114 17.27 -7.64 11.81
N ARG A 115 16.36 -7.35 12.75
CA ARG A 115 16.48 -7.70 14.18
C ARG A 115 15.33 -8.62 14.57
N GLY A 116 15.54 -9.94 14.46
CA GLY A 116 14.46 -10.91 14.67
C GLY A 116 13.37 -10.78 13.61
N ASP A 117 12.16 -10.42 14.02
CA ASP A 117 11.01 -10.17 13.12
C ASP A 117 10.89 -8.69 12.70
N GLU A 118 11.83 -7.85 13.12
CA GLU A 118 11.82 -6.41 12.88
C GLU A 118 12.83 -6.00 11.83
N PHE A 119 12.53 -4.87 11.19
CA PHE A 119 13.35 -4.26 10.15
C PHE A 119 13.70 -2.85 10.57
N TRP A 120 14.98 -2.52 10.48
CA TRP A 120 15.54 -1.29 11.00
C TRP A 120 16.40 -0.62 9.93
N VAL A 121 16.36 0.71 9.91
CA VAL A 121 17.15 1.54 9.01
C VAL A 121 17.93 2.58 9.80
N LEU A 122 19.18 2.82 9.42
CA LEU A 122 19.96 3.96 9.88
C LEU A 122 19.74 5.10 8.89
N MET A 123 19.09 6.16 9.33
CA MET A 123 18.79 7.36 8.56
C MET A 123 18.69 8.57 9.51
N PRO A 124 18.68 9.83 9.01
CA PRO A 124 18.31 10.96 9.85
C PRO A 124 16.97 10.73 10.54
N GLU A 125 16.82 11.21 11.78
CA GLU A 125 15.53 11.14 12.50
C GLU A 125 14.38 11.66 11.62
N ALA A 126 13.28 10.91 11.52
CA ALA A 126 12.17 11.22 10.61
C ALA A 126 11.60 12.63 10.87
N GLU A 127 11.46 13.01 12.13
CA GLU A 127 11.06 14.34 12.58
C GLU A 127 12.06 15.43 12.15
N ALA A 128 13.36 15.11 12.19
CA ALA A 128 14.40 16.04 11.78
C ALA A 128 14.42 16.25 10.25
N LEU A 129 14.04 15.24 9.46
CA LEU A 129 13.84 15.36 8.02
C LEU A 129 12.66 16.27 7.69
N LEU A 130 11.52 16.10 8.37
CA LEU A 130 10.34 16.96 8.21
C LEU A 130 10.66 18.42 8.57
N ALA A 131 11.27 18.65 9.74
CA ALA A 131 11.71 19.99 10.16
C ALA A 131 12.68 20.64 9.16
N ARG A 132 13.58 19.86 8.55
CA ARG A 132 14.48 20.37 7.51
C ARG A 132 13.74 20.74 6.23
N ALA A 133 12.77 19.95 5.80
CA ALA A 133 11.94 20.27 4.63
C ALA A 133 11.16 21.58 4.80
N GLU A 134 10.88 21.97 6.05
CA GLU A 134 10.26 23.26 6.42
C GLU A 134 11.26 24.41 6.59
N GLY A 135 12.56 24.15 6.48
CA GLY A 135 13.60 25.13 6.76
C GLY A 135 13.75 25.48 8.25
N SER A 136 13.08 24.74 9.16
CA SER A 136 13.20 24.94 10.61
C SER A 136 14.42 24.22 11.21
N ARG A 137 15.13 23.42 10.39
CA ARG A 137 16.38 22.76 10.75
C ARG A 137 17.37 22.75 9.57
N ALA A 138 18.66 22.80 9.88
CA ALA A 138 19.75 22.72 8.91
C ALA A 138 20.62 21.47 9.13
N ASP A 139 21.37 21.10 8.09
CA ASP A 139 22.33 20.00 8.12
C ASP A 139 23.55 20.30 9.05
N PRO A 140 24.23 19.27 9.58
CA PRO A 140 23.95 17.85 9.43
C PRO A 140 22.83 17.37 10.37
N LEU A 141 21.98 16.47 9.86
CA LEU A 141 20.97 15.81 10.68
C LEU A 141 21.54 14.59 11.42
N PRO A 142 21.12 14.33 12.67
CA PRO A 142 21.61 13.19 13.43
C PRO A 142 21.06 11.87 12.88
N MET A 143 21.96 10.92 12.60
CA MET A 143 21.59 9.57 12.19
C MET A 143 21.13 8.74 13.38
N ARG A 144 20.02 8.00 13.22
CA ARG A 144 19.48 7.06 14.20
C ARG A 144 18.98 5.79 13.52
N TRP A 145 19.13 4.68 14.25
CA TRP A 145 18.40 3.46 13.93
C TRP A 145 16.93 3.66 14.23
N GLN A 146 16.10 3.53 13.22
CA GLN A 146 14.66 3.70 13.29
C GLN A 146 13.97 2.47 12.72
N ARG A 147 12.84 2.13 13.31
CA ARG A 147 12.11 0.93 12.95
C ARG A 147 11.24 1.20 11.73
N VAL A 148 11.31 0.31 10.75
CA VAL A 148 10.39 0.29 9.62
C VAL A 148 9.08 -0.32 10.09
N VAL A 149 7.96 0.32 9.76
CA VAL A 149 6.62 -0.11 10.19
C VAL A 149 5.73 -0.51 9.02
N MET A 150 6.00 0.05 7.85
CA MET A 150 5.17 -0.16 6.65
C MET A 150 6.05 -0.16 5.39
N SER A 151 5.52 -0.77 4.34
CA SER A 151 6.11 -0.80 3.00
C SER A 151 5.08 -0.43 1.95
N THR A 152 5.56 0.09 0.82
CA THR A 152 4.75 0.38 -0.37
C THR A 152 5.47 -0.10 -1.62
N GLY A 153 4.75 -0.78 -2.51
CA GLY A 153 5.30 -1.40 -3.70
C GLY A 153 5.49 -2.91 -3.54
N ALA A 154 5.45 -3.61 -4.68
CA ALA A 154 5.53 -5.07 -4.72
C ALA A 154 6.31 -5.58 -5.95
N HIS A 155 5.75 -5.43 -7.16
CA HIS A 155 6.27 -6.09 -8.37
C HIS A 155 7.67 -5.57 -8.80
N ASN A 156 7.83 -4.25 -8.96
CA ASN A 156 9.06 -3.66 -9.48
C ASN A 156 10.01 -3.19 -8.39
N MET A 157 9.44 -2.64 -7.31
CA MET A 157 10.21 -2.10 -6.19
C MET A 157 9.38 -2.07 -4.91
N GLN A 158 10.06 -1.99 -3.77
CA GLN A 158 9.45 -1.76 -2.47
C GLN A 158 10.17 -0.62 -1.73
N MET A 159 9.40 0.40 -1.36
CA MET A 159 9.80 1.49 -0.47
C MET A 159 9.41 1.16 0.97
N TYR A 160 10.11 1.77 1.93
CA TYR A 160 9.95 1.49 3.36
C TYR A 160 9.72 2.77 4.14
N TRP A 161 8.85 2.68 5.15
CA TRP A 161 8.36 3.82 5.90
C TRP A 161 8.72 3.70 7.39
N VAL A 162 9.25 4.80 7.92
CA VAL A 162 9.45 5.05 9.34
C VAL A 162 8.36 6.01 9.81
N ALA A 163 7.72 5.70 10.93
CA ALA A 163 6.74 6.61 11.52
C ALA A 163 7.42 7.56 12.51
N THR A 164 7.00 8.83 12.50
CA THR A 164 7.31 9.76 13.59
C THR A 164 6.60 9.34 14.87
N ALA A 165 7.20 9.66 16.02
CA ALA A 165 6.65 9.38 17.34
C ALA A 165 6.47 10.69 18.14
N PRO A 166 5.28 10.97 18.69
CA PRO A 166 4.04 10.18 18.70
C PRO A 166 3.16 10.36 17.45
N GLY A 167 3.70 10.99 16.40
CA GLY A 167 2.91 11.65 15.37
C GLY A 167 2.36 10.80 14.21
N ARG A 168 2.85 9.56 13.98
CA ARG A 168 2.39 8.67 12.89
C ARG A 168 2.57 9.21 11.47
N ARG A 169 3.32 10.29 11.29
CA ARG A 169 3.72 10.74 9.95
C ARG A 169 4.72 9.73 9.39
N LEU A 170 4.40 9.15 8.24
CA LEU A 170 5.21 8.11 7.62
C LEU A 170 6.18 8.74 6.63
N VAL A 171 7.46 8.71 7.00
CA VAL A 171 8.58 9.26 6.23
C VAL A 171 9.34 8.13 5.55
N ALA A 172 9.64 8.30 4.26
CA ALA A 172 10.37 7.28 3.51
C ALA A 172 11.81 7.14 3.99
N PHE A 173 12.28 5.90 4.10
CA PHE A 173 13.70 5.61 4.00
C PHE A 173 14.20 6.03 2.61
N PRO A 174 15.35 6.72 2.47
CA PRO A 174 15.80 7.31 1.19
C PRO A 174 16.18 6.29 0.11
N PHE A 175 16.05 4.99 0.37
CA PHE A 175 16.26 3.95 -0.64
C PHE A 175 15.03 3.07 -0.80
N ALA A 176 14.76 2.70 -2.05
CA ALA A 176 13.86 1.62 -2.40
C ALA A 176 14.67 0.37 -2.75
N TRP A 177 14.06 -0.79 -2.55
CA TRP A 177 14.58 -2.04 -3.09
C TRP A 177 14.01 -2.26 -4.49
N VAL A 178 14.87 -2.32 -5.51
CA VAL A 178 14.47 -2.64 -6.88
C VAL A 178 14.56 -4.14 -7.06
N VAL A 179 13.42 -4.78 -7.39
CA VAL A 179 13.27 -6.24 -7.39
C VAL A 179 14.10 -6.88 -8.49
N GLU A 180 13.98 -6.43 -9.73
CA GLU A 180 14.74 -6.99 -10.85
C GLU A 180 16.26 -6.89 -10.63
N ALA A 181 16.71 -5.73 -10.14
CA ALA A 181 18.12 -5.47 -9.90
C ALA A 181 18.66 -6.04 -8.57
N GLN A 182 17.79 -6.58 -7.70
CA GLN A 182 18.12 -7.09 -6.37
C GLN A 182 19.05 -6.16 -5.57
N ARG A 183 18.75 -4.86 -5.60
CA ARG A 183 19.60 -3.84 -4.95
C ARG A 183 18.79 -2.69 -4.39
N TRP A 184 19.38 -2.03 -3.40
CA TRP A 184 18.95 -0.74 -2.90
C TRP A 184 19.33 0.35 -3.89
N VAL A 185 18.38 1.22 -4.22
CA VAL A 185 18.54 2.38 -5.11
C VAL A 185 17.96 3.59 -4.41
N ALA A 186 18.67 4.73 -4.46
CA ALA A 186 18.18 5.97 -3.86
C ALA A 186 16.85 6.37 -4.52
N ASN A 187 15.87 6.84 -3.74
CA ASN A 187 14.51 7.07 -4.23
C ASN A 187 14.47 8.07 -5.39
N GLU A 188 15.34 9.08 -5.39
CA GLU A 188 15.51 10.04 -6.49
C GLU A 188 15.96 9.40 -7.80
N ASP A 189 16.61 8.23 -7.76
CA ASP A 189 17.10 7.49 -8.92
C ASP A 189 16.09 6.41 -9.38
N THR A 190 14.98 6.23 -8.67
CA THR A 190 13.95 5.22 -9.03
C THR A 190 12.98 5.70 -10.10
N LEU A 191 12.91 7.00 -10.36
CA LEU A 191 11.99 7.62 -11.31
C LEU A 191 12.74 8.59 -12.23
N LEU A 192 12.37 8.62 -13.51
CA LEU A 192 12.93 9.55 -14.49
C LEU A 192 12.37 10.97 -14.31
N ARG A 193 12.84 11.68 -13.29
CA ARG A 193 12.49 13.08 -12.99
C ARG A 193 13.74 13.94 -12.73
N PRO A 194 13.66 15.27 -12.85
CA PRO A 194 14.74 16.15 -12.42
C PRO A 194 15.14 15.86 -10.97
N HIS A 195 16.43 15.93 -10.66
CA HIS A 195 16.89 15.78 -9.28
C HIS A 195 16.46 16.99 -8.45
N GLU A 196 15.69 16.72 -7.40
CA GLU A 196 15.26 17.71 -6.42
C GLU A 196 15.98 17.41 -5.10
N PRO A 197 16.86 18.33 -4.62
CA PRO A 197 17.57 18.09 -3.38
C PRO A 197 16.59 18.13 -2.20
N ASN A 198 16.83 17.28 -1.20
CA ASN A 198 16.13 17.27 0.09
C ASN A 198 14.64 16.93 0.06
N VAL A 199 14.16 16.24 -0.98
CA VAL A 199 12.77 15.74 -1.02
C VAL A 199 12.54 14.72 0.09
N VAL A 200 11.54 14.99 0.92
CA VAL A 200 11.05 14.05 1.94
C VAL A 200 9.73 13.47 1.46
N TYR A 201 9.73 12.19 1.07
CA TYR A 201 8.50 11.51 0.69
C TYR A 201 7.68 11.16 1.92
N GLY A 202 6.42 11.59 1.95
CA GLY A 202 5.45 11.29 3.01
C GLY A 202 4.30 10.42 2.50
N TRP A 203 4.11 9.24 3.07
CA TRP A 203 3.08 8.30 2.58
C TRP A 203 1.66 8.86 2.75
N ASN A 204 1.37 9.50 3.90
CA ASN A 204 0.00 9.90 4.28
C ASN A 204 -0.63 10.94 3.34
N GLN A 205 0.15 11.60 2.49
CA GLN A 205 -0.36 12.56 1.50
C GLN A 205 -0.16 12.00 0.10
N VAL A 206 1.07 11.69 -0.30
CA VAL A 206 1.35 11.41 -1.71
C VAL A 206 0.92 10.00 -2.11
N CYS A 207 1.27 8.99 -1.31
CA CYS A 207 1.03 7.59 -1.66
C CYS A 207 -0.39 7.13 -1.27
N LEU A 208 -0.94 7.69 -0.19
CA LEU A 208 -2.27 7.36 0.32
C LEU A 208 -3.36 7.53 -0.73
N LYS A 209 -3.22 8.53 -1.62
CA LYS A 209 -4.16 8.81 -2.71
C LYS A 209 -4.52 7.56 -3.51
N CYS A 210 -3.55 6.67 -3.72
CA CYS A 210 -3.71 5.52 -4.61
C CYS A 210 -3.42 4.17 -3.96
N HIS A 211 -2.83 4.08 -2.76
CA HIS A 211 -2.31 2.81 -2.22
C HIS A 211 -3.05 2.32 -0.96
N ALA A 212 -4.27 2.78 -0.74
CA ALA A 212 -5.17 2.30 0.31
C ALA A 212 -6.63 2.41 -0.12
N VAL A 213 -7.51 1.71 0.59
CA VAL A 213 -8.96 1.86 0.40
C VAL A 213 -9.48 3.01 1.25
N ALA A 214 -10.19 3.95 0.60
CA ALA A 214 -10.85 5.09 1.25
C ALA A 214 -9.92 5.89 2.18
N GLY A 215 -8.69 6.16 1.73
CA GLY A 215 -7.70 6.88 2.51
C GLY A 215 -8.11 8.32 2.81
N ALA A 216 -8.07 8.71 4.09
CA ALA A 216 -8.17 10.09 4.55
C ALA A 216 -6.82 10.53 5.15
N PRO A 217 -6.12 11.49 4.54
CA PRO A 217 -4.86 12.01 5.09
C PRO A 217 -5.02 12.52 6.53
N ALA A 218 -6.16 13.17 6.84
CA ALA A 218 -6.53 13.70 8.15
C ALA A 218 -5.51 14.70 8.72
N PHE A 219 -5.10 15.65 7.87
CA PHE A 219 -4.35 16.85 8.28
C PHE A 219 -5.33 17.95 8.67
N SER A 220 -5.00 18.78 9.66
CA SER A 220 -5.76 19.99 9.95
C SER A 220 -5.51 21.08 8.89
N ASP A 221 -6.32 22.15 8.91
CA ASP A 221 -6.38 23.24 7.91
C ASP A 221 -5.05 24.02 7.66
N ALA A 222 -3.93 23.60 8.25
CA ALA A 222 -2.61 24.17 8.00
C ALA A 222 -1.90 23.43 6.83
N PRO A 223 -1.71 24.07 5.65
CA PRO A 223 -1.17 23.44 4.43
C PRO A 223 0.31 23.08 4.46
N GLY A 224 0.91 22.89 5.64
CA GLY A 224 2.31 22.53 5.79
C GLY A 224 2.53 21.02 5.83
N LEU A 225 3.78 20.61 5.59
CA LEU A 225 4.32 19.35 6.11
C LEU A 225 4.36 19.32 7.67
N ALA A 226 3.92 20.43 8.31
CA ALA A 226 4.06 20.89 9.69
C ALA A 226 3.23 20.20 10.77
N GLU A 227 2.45 19.18 10.40
CA GLU A 227 1.82 18.32 11.41
C GLU A 227 2.61 17.04 11.56
N ASP A 228 3.48 17.03 12.57
CA ASP A 228 4.12 15.79 13.04
C ASP A 228 3.07 14.75 13.36
N ARG A 229 1.93 15.19 13.92
CA ARG A 229 0.81 14.35 14.32
C ARG A 229 -0.29 14.31 13.27
N VAL A 230 -0.45 13.15 12.66
CA VAL A 230 -1.49 12.85 11.70
C VAL A 230 -2.33 11.68 12.20
N GLU A 231 -3.64 11.80 12.05
CA GLU A 231 -4.61 10.78 12.43
C GLU A 231 -5.15 10.10 11.16
N THR A 232 -4.27 9.89 10.17
CA THR A 232 -4.60 9.32 8.86
C THR A 232 -5.41 8.04 9.01
N GLU A 233 -6.51 7.95 8.27
CA GLU A 233 -7.43 6.81 8.32
C GLU A 233 -7.49 6.06 6.99
N VAL A 234 -7.64 4.74 7.05
CA VAL A 234 -7.86 3.87 5.87
C VAL A 234 -8.86 2.78 6.20
N ALA A 235 -9.71 2.41 5.24
CA ALA A 235 -10.60 1.26 5.42
C ALA A 235 -9.83 -0.07 5.37
N GLU A 236 -8.84 -0.16 4.47
CA GLU A 236 -7.94 -1.31 4.33
C GLU A 236 -6.62 -0.87 3.67
N LEU A 237 -5.49 -1.48 4.05
CA LEU A 237 -4.19 -1.25 3.41
C LEU A 237 -4.09 -2.04 2.09
N GLY A 238 -3.35 -1.47 1.13
CA GLY A 238 -3.25 -2.00 -0.22
C GLY A 238 -4.47 -1.64 -1.08
N ILE A 239 -4.50 -2.12 -2.31
CA ILE A 239 -5.72 -2.03 -3.11
C ILE A 239 -6.56 -3.28 -2.86
N ALA A 240 -7.71 -3.07 -2.23
CA ALA A 240 -8.60 -4.13 -1.76
C ALA A 240 -9.97 -4.07 -2.44
N CYS A 241 -10.85 -5.03 -2.14
CA CYS A 241 -12.12 -5.21 -2.87
C CYS A 241 -12.93 -3.92 -3.02
N GLU A 242 -13.06 -3.16 -1.93
CA GLU A 242 -13.93 -1.99 -1.85
C GLU A 242 -13.33 -0.73 -2.53
N ALA A 243 -12.07 -0.76 -2.98
CA ALA A 243 -11.51 0.30 -3.85
C ALA A 243 -12.12 0.26 -5.27
N CYS A 244 -12.47 -0.93 -5.76
CA CYS A 244 -13.09 -1.11 -7.09
C CYS A 244 -14.60 -1.33 -7.02
N HIS A 245 -15.10 -1.90 -5.92
CA HIS A 245 -16.51 -2.24 -5.73
C HIS A 245 -17.29 -1.24 -4.88
N GLY A 246 -16.61 -0.29 -4.24
CA GLY A 246 -17.21 0.64 -3.27
C GLY A 246 -17.54 -0.02 -1.92
N PRO A 247 -18.17 0.72 -0.99
CA PRO A 247 -18.50 0.24 0.35
C PRO A 247 -19.49 -0.94 0.31
N GLY A 248 -19.12 -2.07 0.94
CA GLY A 248 -19.85 -3.33 0.83
C GLY A 248 -20.87 -3.62 1.93
N ALA A 249 -21.02 -2.76 2.95
CA ALA A 249 -21.87 -3.04 4.12
C ALA A 249 -23.34 -3.34 3.74
N ALA A 250 -23.92 -2.54 2.84
CA ALA A 250 -25.30 -2.73 2.40
C ALA A 250 -25.48 -4.09 1.70
N HIS A 251 -24.56 -4.43 0.79
CA HIS A 251 -24.53 -5.72 0.10
C HIS A 251 -24.36 -6.89 1.07
N VAL A 252 -23.38 -6.84 1.98
CA VAL A 252 -23.16 -7.92 2.96
C VAL A 252 -24.36 -8.11 3.86
N ALA A 253 -24.97 -7.02 4.35
CA ALA A 253 -26.17 -7.08 5.18
C ALA A 253 -27.36 -7.69 4.42
N ALA A 254 -27.60 -7.25 3.18
CA ALA A 254 -28.65 -7.78 2.34
C ALA A 254 -28.43 -9.28 2.07
N GLN A 255 -27.21 -9.68 1.71
CA GLN A 255 -26.87 -11.05 1.34
C GLN A 255 -26.57 -11.96 2.53
N ALA A 256 -26.74 -11.52 3.78
CA ALA A 256 -26.51 -12.36 4.95
C ALA A 256 -27.46 -13.57 5.01
N SER A 257 -28.69 -13.42 4.49
CA SER A 257 -29.71 -14.48 4.46
C SER A 257 -29.45 -15.52 3.36
N PRO A 258 -29.25 -16.82 3.69
CA PRO A 258 -29.09 -17.87 2.71
C PRO A 258 -30.30 -18.02 1.77
N LEU A 259 -31.52 -17.82 2.28
CA LEU A 259 -32.74 -17.88 1.49
C LEU A 259 -32.75 -16.78 0.42
N ARG A 260 -32.36 -15.54 0.78
CA ARG A 260 -32.26 -14.45 -0.20
C ARG A 260 -31.26 -14.80 -1.29
N ARG A 261 -30.07 -15.28 -0.93
CA ARG A 261 -29.04 -15.68 -1.91
C ARG A 261 -29.55 -16.75 -2.87
N TYR A 262 -30.26 -17.75 -2.35
CA TYR A 262 -30.84 -18.82 -3.17
C TYR A 262 -31.92 -18.30 -4.13
N VAL A 263 -32.84 -17.48 -3.65
CA VAL A 263 -33.88 -16.85 -4.48
C VAL A 263 -33.26 -15.95 -5.55
N HIS A 264 -32.22 -15.20 -5.19
CA HIS A 264 -31.50 -14.31 -6.11
C HIS A 264 -30.83 -15.10 -7.23
N HIS A 265 -30.17 -16.22 -6.89
CA HIS A 265 -29.58 -17.13 -7.86
C HIS A 265 -30.62 -17.74 -8.81
N LEU A 266 -31.74 -18.25 -8.28
CA LEU A 266 -32.80 -18.85 -9.10
C LEU A 266 -33.49 -17.86 -10.04
N ARG A 267 -33.63 -16.59 -9.61
CA ARG A 267 -34.26 -15.54 -10.41
C ARG A 267 -33.30 -14.87 -11.39
N GLY A 268 -32.00 -15.13 -11.29
CA GLY A 268 -30.98 -14.40 -12.05
C GLY A 268 -31.03 -12.89 -11.80
N SER A 269 -31.48 -12.45 -10.62
CA SER A 269 -31.57 -11.02 -10.33
C SER A 269 -30.18 -10.38 -10.26
N VAL A 270 -30.12 -9.08 -10.52
CA VAL A 270 -28.92 -8.26 -10.33
C VAL A 270 -28.96 -7.70 -8.91
N ASP A 271 -27.81 -7.69 -8.24
CA ASP A 271 -27.65 -7.03 -6.95
C ASP A 271 -27.00 -5.68 -7.17
N ASP A 272 -27.77 -4.62 -6.96
CA ASP A 272 -27.31 -3.23 -7.09
C ASP A 272 -26.78 -2.67 -5.76
N GLY A 273 -26.71 -3.51 -4.70
CA GLY A 273 -26.19 -3.12 -3.39
C GLY A 273 -24.68 -2.94 -3.32
N ILE A 274 -23.95 -3.27 -4.39
CA ILE A 274 -22.52 -3.05 -4.55
C ILE A 274 -22.19 -2.91 -6.03
N VAL A 275 -21.16 -2.10 -6.35
CA VAL A 275 -20.77 -1.88 -7.74
C VAL A 275 -20.12 -3.13 -8.30
N HIS A 276 -20.49 -3.50 -9.51
CA HIS A 276 -19.78 -4.52 -10.28
C HIS A 276 -19.18 -3.86 -11.53
N PRO A 277 -17.86 -3.62 -11.60
CA PRO A 277 -17.23 -2.89 -12.70
C PRO A 277 -17.60 -3.43 -14.09
N GLY A 278 -17.63 -4.75 -14.27
CA GLY A 278 -18.02 -5.38 -15.55
C GLY A 278 -19.53 -5.31 -15.91
N ARG A 279 -20.34 -4.57 -15.16
CA ARG A 279 -21.75 -4.28 -15.47
C ARG A 279 -22.00 -2.80 -15.74
N LEU A 280 -20.98 -1.96 -15.60
CA LEU A 280 -21.05 -0.55 -15.98
C LEU A 280 -20.79 -0.43 -17.48
N ASP A 281 -21.17 0.71 -18.06
CA ASP A 281 -20.63 1.12 -19.35
C ASP A 281 -19.09 1.22 -19.28
N GLY A 282 -18.45 1.12 -20.45
CA GLY A 282 -17.00 1.06 -20.55
C GLY A 282 -16.30 2.27 -19.94
N HIS A 283 -16.87 3.47 -20.11
CA HIS A 283 -16.30 4.71 -19.56
C HIS A 283 -16.35 4.72 -18.03
N ARG A 284 -17.52 4.43 -17.42
CA ARG A 284 -17.65 4.33 -15.95
C ARG A 284 -16.80 3.20 -15.38
N SER A 285 -16.65 2.07 -16.08
CA SER A 285 -15.73 1.01 -15.68
C SER A 285 -14.27 1.46 -15.73
N ALA A 286 -13.86 2.21 -16.76
CA ALA A 286 -12.49 2.69 -16.90
C ALA A 286 -12.14 3.74 -15.84
N GLU A 287 -13.10 4.59 -15.47
CA GLU A 287 -12.93 5.61 -14.42
C GLU A 287 -12.60 5.04 -13.04
N ILE A 288 -13.06 3.82 -12.72
CA ILE A 288 -12.66 3.11 -11.50
C ILE A 288 -11.15 2.88 -11.48
N CYS A 289 -10.53 2.61 -12.64
CA CYS A 289 -9.08 2.47 -12.76
C CYS A 289 -8.40 3.84 -12.75
N GLY A 290 -9.04 4.82 -13.41
CA GLY A 290 -8.59 6.21 -13.50
C GLY A 290 -8.46 6.93 -12.15
N GLN A 291 -9.12 6.44 -11.09
CA GLN A 291 -8.94 6.97 -9.73
C GLN A 291 -7.46 6.93 -9.28
N CYS A 292 -6.70 5.94 -9.75
CA CYS A 292 -5.27 5.75 -9.43
C CYS A 292 -4.36 5.83 -10.66
N HIS A 293 -4.78 5.25 -11.79
CA HIS A 293 -4.00 5.18 -13.02
C HIS A 293 -4.17 6.43 -13.89
N ALA A 294 -4.30 7.60 -13.27
CA ALA A 294 -4.37 8.88 -13.95
C ALA A 294 -3.51 9.96 -13.28
N ALA A 295 -2.89 10.80 -14.10
CA ALA A 295 -2.36 12.08 -13.67
C ALA A 295 -3.56 12.95 -13.31
N SER A 296 -3.74 13.23 -12.02
CA SER A 296 -4.94 13.88 -11.54
C SER A 296 -4.69 14.76 -10.32
N LEU A 297 -5.60 15.72 -10.13
CA LEU A 297 -5.64 16.65 -9.00
C LEU A 297 -7.02 16.61 -8.35
N PHE A 298 -7.09 16.97 -7.08
CA PHE A 298 -8.37 17.18 -6.40
C PHE A 298 -8.77 18.67 -6.55
N PRO A 299 -9.99 18.99 -7.00
CA PRO A 299 -10.44 20.38 -7.13
C PRO A 299 -10.36 21.15 -5.81
N ASP A 300 -10.68 20.48 -4.70
CA ASP A 300 -10.57 21.00 -3.34
C ASP A 300 -9.47 20.21 -2.60
N HIS A 301 -8.25 20.74 -2.64
CA HIS A 301 -7.09 20.10 -2.02
C HIS A 301 -7.19 20.05 -0.49
N GLN A 302 -7.81 21.07 0.14
CA GLN A 302 -8.00 21.12 1.60
C GLN A 302 -8.99 20.05 2.05
N GLN A 303 -10.09 19.88 1.32
CA GLN A 303 -11.02 18.78 1.54
C GLN A 303 -10.31 17.43 1.43
N TRP A 304 -9.51 17.22 0.38
CA TRP A 304 -8.76 15.98 0.24
C TRP A 304 -7.79 15.75 1.41
N LEU A 305 -7.04 16.77 1.86
CA LEU A 305 -6.16 16.68 3.03
C LEU A 305 -6.92 16.33 4.31
N GLY A 306 -8.14 16.84 4.47
CA GLY A 306 -8.97 16.56 5.65
C GLY A 306 -9.61 15.17 5.63
N ARG A 307 -10.35 14.82 4.57
CA ARG A 307 -11.25 13.64 4.55
C ARG A 307 -10.98 12.61 3.44
N GLY A 308 -10.00 12.88 2.58
CA GLY A 308 -9.67 12.02 1.43
C GLY A 308 -10.55 12.26 0.21
N SER A 309 -10.54 11.31 -0.72
CA SER A 309 -11.30 11.41 -1.98
C SER A 309 -12.80 11.22 -1.77
N ASP A 310 -13.60 12.09 -2.39
CA ASP A 310 -15.05 11.94 -2.50
C ASP A 310 -15.45 10.91 -3.59
N TYR A 311 -14.51 10.46 -4.44
CA TYR A 311 -14.81 9.46 -5.47
C TYR A 311 -15.33 8.16 -4.86
N ARG A 312 -16.34 7.56 -5.50
CA ARG A 312 -16.85 6.22 -5.19
C ARG A 312 -16.99 5.45 -6.50
N ALA A 313 -16.71 4.15 -6.46
CA ALA A 313 -16.82 3.29 -7.63
C ALA A 313 -18.20 3.45 -8.32
N GLY A 314 -18.21 3.50 -9.65
CA GLY A 314 -19.42 3.71 -10.44
C GLY A 314 -19.91 5.17 -10.53
N ALA A 315 -19.40 6.09 -9.71
CA ALA A 315 -19.64 7.53 -9.90
C ALA A 315 -18.76 8.08 -11.03
N ALA A 316 -19.08 9.27 -11.51
CA ALA A 316 -18.25 9.96 -12.48
C ALA A 316 -16.96 10.46 -11.86
N LEU A 317 -15.80 10.07 -12.39
CA LEU A 317 -14.51 10.49 -11.83
C LEU A 317 -14.36 12.01 -11.86
N ALA A 318 -14.86 12.66 -12.91
CA ALA A 318 -14.82 14.12 -13.10
C ALA A 318 -15.55 14.90 -11.99
N ASP A 319 -16.50 14.30 -11.26
CA ASP A 319 -17.27 14.97 -10.20
C ASP A 319 -16.42 15.28 -8.97
N SER A 320 -15.32 14.54 -8.78
CA SER A 320 -14.46 14.64 -7.59
C SER A 320 -12.98 14.83 -7.92
N THR A 321 -12.58 14.58 -9.16
CA THR A 321 -11.18 14.50 -9.57
C THR A 321 -10.97 15.18 -10.91
N ARG A 322 -10.00 16.09 -10.97
CA ARG A 322 -9.52 16.69 -12.22
C ARG A 322 -8.48 15.78 -12.84
N VAL A 323 -8.86 15.03 -13.88
CA VAL A 323 -7.89 14.30 -14.71
C VAL A 323 -7.15 15.32 -15.57
N VAL A 324 -5.83 15.40 -15.38
CA VAL A 324 -4.95 16.29 -16.14
C VAL A 324 -4.82 15.77 -17.55
N ARG A 325 -5.02 16.63 -18.54
CA ARG A 325 -4.84 16.32 -19.96
C ARG A 325 -3.94 17.37 -20.57
N HIS A 326 -3.17 16.99 -21.60
CA HIS A 326 -2.30 17.93 -22.28
C HIS A 326 -3.15 18.95 -23.09
N PRO A 327 -2.76 20.24 -23.19
CA PRO A 327 -3.50 21.24 -23.95
C PRO A 327 -3.69 20.93 -25.44
N LEU A 328 -2.82 20.10 -26.03
CA LEU A 328 -3.00 19.58 -27.41
C LEU A 328 -4.19 18.62 -27.54
N ARG A 329 -4.71 18.10 -26.41
CA ARG A 329 -5.76 17.09 -26.35
C ARG A 329 -7.07 17.64 -25.82
N ALA A 330 -7.02 18.49 -24.80
CA ALA A 330 -8.20 19.11 -24.22
C ALA A 330 -7.87 20.49 -23.64
N ASP A 331 -8.80 21.42 -23.80
CA ASP A 331 -8.78 22.71 -23.09
C ASP A 331 -9.25 22.50 -21.65
N GLN A 332 -8.42 22.92 -20.69
CA GLN A 332 -8.65 22.76 -19.26
C GLN A 332 -8.32 24.09 -18.55
N PRO A 333 -9.26 25.05 -18.47
CA PRO A 333 -8.97 26.41 -18.01
C PRO A 333 -8.32 26.48 -16.61
N TRP A 334 -8.60 25.49 -15.75
CA TRP A 334 -8.01 25.42 -14.42
C TRP A 334 -6.52 25.06 -14.41
N ILE A 335 -5.94 24.59 -15.53
CA ILE A 335 -4.53 24.22 -15.62
C ILE A 335 -3.60 25.45 -15.59
N GLU A 336 -4.09 26.61 -16.01
CA GLU A 336 -3.30 27.85 -16.03
C GLU A 336 -2.80 28.20 -14.62
N ALA A 337 -3.70 28.15 -13.62
CA ALA A 337 -3.32 28.39 -12.23
C ALA A 337 -2.30 27.38 -11.70
N VAL A 338 -2.32 26.13 -12.18
CA VAL A 338 -1.32 25.12 -11.81
C VAL A 338 0.04 25.43 -12.43
N LEU A 339 0.05 25.90 -13.68
CA LEU A 339 1.27 26.28 -14.40
C LEU A 339 1.89 27.57 -13.88
N ASP A 340 1.09 28.48 -13.32
CA ASP A 340 1.59 29.67 -12.63
C ASP A 340 2.39 29.31 -11.37
N GLU A 341 1.99 28.23 -10.67
CA GLU A 341 2.69 27.71 -9.49
C GLU A 341 3.88 26.81 -9.87
N ASP A 342 3.71 25.92 -10.85
CA ASP A 342 4.72 24.99 -11.37
C ASP A 342 4.73 25.01 -12.91
N PRO A 343 5.58 25.86 -13.52
CA PRO A 343 5.68 25.95 -14.98
C PRO A 343 6.06 24.64 -15.67
N ASP A 344 6.72 23.73 -14.95
CA ASP A 344 7.16 22.42 -15.47
C ASP A 344 6.14 21.30 -15.22
N TYR A 345 4.98 21.61 -14.62
CA TYR A 345 3.97 20.64 -14.19
C TYR A 345 3.56 19.67 -15.31
N LEU A 346 3.31 20.18 -16.51
CA LEU A 346 2.94 19.37 -17.66
C LEU A 346 4.14 18.62 -18.26
N ALA A 347 5.32 19.24 -18.33
CA ALA A 347 6.53 18.62 -18.88
C ALA A 347 7.01 17.42 -18.06
N GLY A 348 6.75 17.42 -16.76
CA GLY A 348 6.98 16.27 -15.88
C GLY A 348 6.01 15.10 -16.08
N ARG A 349 4.87 15.32 -16.78
CA ARG A 349 3.78 14.34 -16.91
C ARG A 349 3.52 13.88 -18.33
N PHE A 350 3.76 14.72 -19.33
CA PHE A 350 3.46 14.48 -20.73
C PHE A 350 4.69 14.73 -21.61
N TRP A 351 4.76 13.98 -22.70
CA TRP A 351 5.63 14.31 -23.83
C TRP A 351 5.07 15.51 -24.60
N GLY A 352 5.91 16.16 -25.42
CA GLY A 352 5.52 17.35 -26.18
C GLY A 352 4.41 17.12 -27.22
N ASP A 353 4.11 15.87 -27.57
CA ASP A 353 2.99 15.46 -28.43
C ASP A 353 1.68 15.21 -27.65
N GLY A 354 1.71 15.46 -26.34
CA GLY A 354 0.60 15.29 -25.41
C GLY A 354 0.36 13.85 -24.93
N MET A 355 1.23 12.90 -25.27
CA MET A 355 1.16 11.54 -24.71
C MET A 355 1.64 11.52 -23.26
N ILE A 356 0.97 10.74 -22.41
CA ILE A 356 1.38 10.57 -21.01
C ILE A 356 2.78 9.94 -20.95
N ARG A 357 3.67 10.52 -20.13
CA ARG A 357 5.06 10.08 -19.94
C ARG A 357 5.23 9.15 -18.75
N ILE A 358 4.32 9.22 -17.79
CA ILE A 358 4.42 8.47 -16.53
C ILE A 358 3.80 7.08 -16.72
N SER A 359 4.61 6.04 -16.56
CA SER A 359 4.13 4.65 -16.55
C SER A 359 3.10 4.41 -15.44
N GLY A 360 2.09 3.58 -15.69
CA GLY A 360 1.00 3.35 -14.72
C GLY A 360 0.00 4.51 -14.64
N ARG A 361 -0.04 5.37 -15.66
CA ARG A 361 -1.05 6.45 -15.83
C ARG A 361 -1.87 6.21 -17.10
N ASP A 362 -2.21 4.95 -17.31
CA ASP A 362 -2.76 4.40 -18.55
C ASP A 362 -4.16 4.96 -18.86
N TYR A 363 -4.92 5.40 -17.85
CA TYR A 363 -6.21 6.05 -18.07
C TYR A 363 -6.06 7.33 -18.90
N ASN A 364 -4.99 8.10 -18.72
CA ASN A 364 -4.72 9.26 -19.58
C ASN A 364 -4.49 8.86 -21.03
N GLY A 365 -3.80 7.74 -21.29
CA GLY A 365 -3.63 7.23 -22.65
C GLY A 365 -4.94 6.70 -23.24
N LEU A 366 -5.72 5.98 -22.43
CA LEU A 366 -7.00 5.41 -22.81
C LEU A 366 -7.97 6.49 -23.30
N ILE A 367 -8.21 7.55 -22.52
CA ILE A 367 -9.21 8.59 -22.88
C ILE A 367 -8.84 9.42 -24.10
N GLU A 368 -7.57 9.39 -24.54
CA GLU A 368 -7.09 10.04 -25.77
C GLU A 368 -7.04 9.09 -26.97
N SER A 369 -7.27 7.79 -26.74
CA SER A 369 -7.21 6.78 -27.78
C SER A 369 -8.50 6.77 -28.62
N PRO A 370 -8.42 6.42 -29.92
CA PRO A 370 -9.62 6.21 -30.74
C PRO A 370 -10.56 5.14 -30.19
N CYS A 371 -10.03 4.17 -29.45
CA CYS A 371 -10.83 3.10 -28.84
C CYS A 371 -11.83 3.63 -27.81
N TYR A 372 -11.53 4.74 -27.14
CA TYR A 372 -12.41 5.34 -26.13
C TYR A 372 -13.65 6.02 -26.73
N ALA A 373 -13.72 6.17 -28.06
CA ALA A 373 -14.94 6.61 -28.73
C ALA A 373 -16.07 5.54 -28.64
N ASP A 374 -15.71 4.28 -28.39
CA ASP A 374 -16.67 3.23 -28.07
C ASP A 374 -17.03 3.30 -26.59
N GLU A 375 -18.33 3.45 -26.30
CA GLU A 375 -18.86 3.56 -24.94
C GLU A 375 -18.74 2.24 -24.15
N ASP A 376 -18.58 1.10 -24.84
CA ASP A 376 -18.38 -0.21 -24.20
C ASP A 376 -16.89 -0.53 -23.96
N PHE A 377 -15.97 0.22 -24.58
CA PHE A 377 -14.53 -0.01 -24.43
C PHE A 377 -14.00 0.50 -23.09
N SER A 378 -13.19 -0.34 -22.42
CA SER A 378 -12.64 -0.04 -21.10
C SER A 378 -11.35 -0.80 -20.83
N CYS A 379 -10.73 -0.54 -19.68
CA CYS A 379 -9.63 -1.35 -19.17
C CYS A 379 -10.00 -2.85 -19.12
N LEU A 380 -11.26 -3.17 -18.78
CA LEU A 380 -11.73 -4.55 -18.71
C LEU A 380 -11.96 -5.19 -20.09
N SER A 381 -11.78 -4.47 -21.19
CA SER A 381 -11.76 -5.08 -22.53
C SER A 381 -10.52 -5.96 -22.72
N CYS A 382 -9.40 -5.58 -22.09
CA CYS A 382 -8.12 -6.31 -22.17
C CYS A 382 -7.69 -6.93 -20.84
N HIS A 383 -8.15 -6.39 -19.70
CA HIS A 383 -7.78 -6.86 -18.37
C HIS A 383 -8.90 -7.68 -17.68
N GLU A 384 -8.50 -8.57 -16.79
CA GLU A 384 -9.33 -9.43 -15.96
C GLU A 384 -8.83 -9.42 -14.52
N MET A 385 -9.52 -8.66 -13.67
CA MET A 385 -9.11 -8.46 -12.28
C MET A 385 -9.22 -9.70 -11.38
N HIS A 386 -10.05 -10.66 -11.79
CA HIS A 386 -10.31 -11.90 -11.04
C HIS A 386 -10.10 -13.15 -11.89
N GLY A 387 -8.99 -13.19 -12.62
CA GLY A 387 -8.60 -14.32 -13.47
C GLY A 387 -7.54 -15.23 -12.84
N ASP A 388 -6.92 -16.04 -13.70
CA ASP A 388 -5.85 -16.98 -13.36
C ASP A 388 -4.45 -16.34 -13.32
N GLN A 389 -4.27 -15.16 -13.93
CA GLN A 389 -2.98 -14.47 -14.02
C GLN A 389 -2.90 -13.26 -13.09
N PRO A 390 -1.96 -13.26 -12.13
CA PRO A 390 -1.74 -12.12 -11.24
C PRO A 390 -0.84 -11.03 -11.87
N GLU A 391 -0.04 -11.38 -12.87
CA GLU A 391 0.84 -10.46 -13.60
C GLU A 391 0.08 -9.78 -14.73
N ASP A 392 0.13 -8.44 -14.75
CA ASP A 392 -0.60 -7.52 -15.64
C ASP A 392 -2.12 -7.68 -15.69
N GLN A 393 -2.65 -8.77 -15.12
CA GLN A 393 -4.05 -9.16 -15.09
C GLN A 393 -4.65 -9.13 -16.51
N LEU A 394 -3.92 -9.60 -17.52
CA LEU A 394 -4.39 -9.63 -18.90
C LEU A 394 -5.38 -10.78 -19.12
N ARG A 395 -6.45 -10.53 -19.88
CA ARG A 395 -7.37 -11.56 -20.40
C ARG A 395 -6.63 -12.49 -21.34
N ALA A 396 -7.07 -13.74 -21.44
CA ALA A 396 -6.51 -14.72 -22.37
C ALA A 396 -6.36 -14.17 -23.81
N LEU A 397 -7.38 -13.49 -24.32
CA LEU A 397 -7.36 -12.92 -25.68
C LEU A 397 -6.28 -11.84 -25.89
N ALA A 398 -5.85 -11.15 -24.82
CA ALA A 398 -4.85 -10.09 -24.90
C ALA A 398 -3.41 -10.60 -24.66
N ARG A 399 -3.22 -11.91 -24.50
CA ARG A 399 -1.90 -12.53 -24.25
C ARG A 399 -1.22 -13.05 -25.50
N ASP A 400 -2.00 -13.32 -26.55
CA ASP A 400 -1.55 -13.97 -27.79
C ASP A 400 -1.28 -12.98 -28.94
N ASP A 401 -1.45 -11.67 -28.67
CA ASP A 401 -1.09 -10.54 -29.55
C ASP A 401 0.29 -9.98 -29.17
#